data_AF-A0A9P0D822-F1
#
_entry.id   AF-A0A9P0D822-F1
#
_cell.length_a   1.000
_cell.length_b   1.000
_cell.length_c   1.000
_cell.angle_alpha   90.00
_cell.angle_beta   90.00
_cell.angle_gamma   90.00
#
_symmetry.space_group_name_H-M   'P 1'
#
loop_
_entity.id
_entity.type
_entity.pdbx_description
1 polymer ?
#
loop_
_entity_poly.entity_id
_entity_poly.type
_entity_poly.pdbx_seq_one_letter_code
_entity_poly.pdbx_strand_id
1 'polypeptide(L)'
;MSTPQTFKPSAGKREEFRKYLEKAGIMDALTKVLVDLYEEVDKPEDALVYIIDKLSLQAGLETQKQLNAKLEEAYAHIKTVEAEIEALKVQVSEVEGGQEGIDTRSTHSTAHPEAAEEGGAAEGGEEQPQPAQ
;
A
#
# COMPACT_ATOMS: atom_id res chain seq x y z
N MET A 1 11.56 -9.19 -44.71
CA MET A 1 11.68 -9.85 -43.38
C MET A 1 13.14 -9.77 -42.97
N SER A 2 13.51 -8.84 -42.08
CA SER A 2 14.89 -8.69 -41.63
C SER A 2 15.22 -9.79 -40.64
N THR A 3 16.20 -10.63 -40.98
CA THR A 3 16.74 -11.65 -40.07
C THR A 3 17.40 -10.99 -38.86
N PRO A 4 17.20 -11.47 -37.62
CA PRO A 4 17.87 -10.92 -36.46
C PRO A 4 19.38 -11.16 -36.58
N GLN A 5 20.15 -10.07 -36.49
CA GLN A 5 21.59 -10.08 -36.61
C GLN A 5 22.20 -10.86 -35.44
N THR A 6 22.79 -12.03 -35.71
CA THR A 6 23.48 -12.83 -34.70
C THR A 6 24.75 -12.12 -34.24
N PHE A 7 24.67 -11.43 -33.10
CA PHE A 7 25.81 -10.84 -32.43
C PHE A 7 26.70 -11.96 -31.86
N LYS A 8 27.90 -12.13 -32.42
CA LYS A 8 28.95 -13.01 -31.88
C LYS A 8 29.98 -12.15 -31.14
N PRO A 9 29.87 -11.98 -29.81
CA PRO A 9 30.87 -11.25 -29.04
C PRO A 9 32.26 -11.89 -29.15
N SER A 10 33.31 -11.06 -29.13
CA SER A 10 34.69 -11.54 -29.08
C SER A 10 34.96 -12.33 -27.79
N ALA A 11 35.98 -13.19 -27.80
CA ALA A 11 36.31 -14.02 -26.65
C ALA A 11 36.54 -13.19 -25.37
N GLY A 12 37.23 -12.05 -25.47
CA GLY A 12 37.43 -11.14 -24.34
C GLY A 12 36.13 -10.59 -23.76
N LYS A 13 35.20 -10.13 -24.62
CA LYS A 13 33.89 -9.61 -24.18
C LYS A 13 33.03 -10.68 -23.51
N ARG A 14 33.12 -11.94 -23.97
CA ARG A 14 32.42 -13.07 -23.34
C ARG A 14 32.97 -13.37 -21.94
N GLU A 15 34.28 -13.34 -21.78
CA GLU A 15 34.95 -13.58 -20.50
C GLU A 15 34.64 -12.49 -19.48
N GLU A 16 34.67 -11.21 -19.89
CA GLU A 16 34.28 -10.08 -19.04
C GLU A 16 32.82 -10.21 -18.57
N PHE A 17 31.90 -10.57 -19.46
CA PHE A 17 30.51 -10.77 -19.11
C PHE A 17 30.32 -11.95 -18.15
N ARG A 18 31.01 -13.06 -18.37
CA ARG A 18 31.00 -14.21 -17.45
C ARG A 18 31.46 -13.80 -16.05
N LYS A 19 32.59 -13.11 -15.93
CA LYS A 19 33.11 -12.60 -14.65
C LYS A 19 32.12 -11.66 -13.97
N TYR A 20 31.41 -10.84 -14.74
CA TYR A 20 30.36 -9.99 -14.21
C TYR A 20 29.21 -10.81 -13.60
N LEU A 21 28.71 -11.83 -14.32
CA LEU A 21 27.64 -12.69 -13.81
C LEU A 21 28.07 -13.47 -12.56
N GLU A 22 29.30 -13.96 -12.53
CA GLU A 22 29.89 -14.63 -11.36
C GLU A 22 29.99 -13.68 -10.17
N LYS A 23 30.54 -12.47 -10.37
CA LYS A 23 30.66 -11.45 -9.33
C LYS A 23 29.30 -10.97 -8.80
N ALA A 24 28.31 -10.87 -9.68
CA ALA A 24 26.94 -10.50 -9.32
C ALA A 24 26.15 -11.64 -8.63
N GLY A 25 26.72 -12.84 -8.55
CA GLY A 25 26.06 -14.01 -7.95
C GLY A 25 24.97 -14.63 -8.83
N ILE A 26 24.78 -14.17 -10.07
CA ILE A 26 23.73 -14.65 -10.99
C ILE A 26 23.94 -16.13 -11.32
N MET A 27 25.19 -16.56 -11.48
CA MET A 27 25.51 -17.96 -11.79
C MET A 27 25.11 -18.91 -10.65
N ASP A 28 25.34 -18.51 -9.41
CA ASP A 28 24.99 -19.28 -8.22
C ASP A 28 23.47 -19.30 -8.01
N ALA A 29 22.81 -18.14 -8.15
CA ALA A 29 21.35 -18.00 -8.08
C ALA A 29 20.64 -18.93 -9.09
N LEU A 30 21.04 -18.87 -10.37
CA LEU A 30 20.48 -19.73 -11.42
C LEU A 30 20.72 -21.21 -11.14
N THR A 31 21.92 -21.57 -10.65
CA THR A 31 22.22 -22.96 -10.31
C THR A 31 21.29 -23.45 -9.21
N LYS A 32 21.11 -22.69 -8.13
CA LYS A 32 20.22 -23.05 -7.02
C LYS A 32 18.78 -23.22 -7.48
N VAL A 33 18.24 -22.25 -8.23
CA VAL A 33 16.84 -22.34 -8.70
C VAL A 33 16.61 -23.54 -9.62
N LEU A 34 17.59 -23.87 -10.47
CA LEU A 34 17.51 -25.05 -11.34
C LEU A 34 17.62 -26.36 -10.57
N VAL A 35 18.43 -26.41 -9.51
CA VAL A 35 18.51 -27.56 -8.59
C VAL A 35 17.19 -27.71 -7.84
N ASP A 36 16.65 -26.63 -7.27
CA ASP A 36 15.35 -26.64 -6.59
C ASP A 36 14.24 -27.17 -7.53
N LEU A 37 14.21 -26.70 -8.78
CA LEU A 37 13.24 -27.18 -9.78
C LEU A 37 13.47 -28.65 -10.20
N TYR A 38 14.71 -29.12 -10.12
CA TYR A 38 15.03 -30.52 -10.39
C TYR A 38 14.60 -31.44 -9.25
N GLU A 39 14.76 -30.99 -8.00
CA GLU A 39 14.41 -31.74 -6.78
C GLU A 39 12.91 -31.68 -6.42
N GLU A 40 12.16 -30.73 -6.97
CA GLU A 40 10.72 -30.59 -6.74
C GLU A 40 9.96 -31.86 -7.15
N VAL A 41 9.27 -32.47 -6.18
CA VAL A 41 8.54 -33.73 -6.35
C VAL A 41 7.30 -33.53 -7.22
N ASP A 42 6.62 -32.39 -7.04
CA ASP A 42 5.47 -31.98 -7.84
C ASP A 42 5.88 -30.83 -8.76
N LYS A 43 6.24 -31.16 -10.01
CA LYS A 43 6.76 -30.17 -10.93
C LYS A 43 5.70 -29.11 -11.24
N PRO A 44 6.05 -27.82 -11.16
CA PRO A 44 5.12 -26.75 -11.50
C PRO A 44 4.69 -26.88 -12.97
N GLU A 45 3.40 -26.64 -13.22
CA GLU A 45 2.83 -26.64 -14.59
C GLU A 45 3.53 -25.62 -15.48
N ASP A 46 3.87 -24.45 -14.91
CA ASP A 46 4.70 -23.42 -15.56
C ASP A 46 6.05 -23.27 -14.84
N ALA A 47 7.06 -23.96 -15.37
CA ALA A 47 8.42 -23.90 -14.86
C ALA A 47 9.07 -22.51 -15.00
N LEU A 48 8.67 -21.70 -16.00
CA LEU A 48 9.23 -20.36 -16.19
C LEU A 48 8.74 -19.41 -15.09
N VAL A 49 7.45 -19.46 -14.78
CA VAL A 49 6.87 -18.68 -13.67
C VAL A 49 7.52 -19.07 -12.35
N TYR A 50 7.73 -20.37 -12.11
CA TYR A 50 8.45 -20.85 -10.93
C TYR A 50 9.86 -20.28 -10.81
N ILE A 51 10.64 -20.31 -11.91
CA ILE A 51 12.01 -19.78 -11.92
C ILE A 51 12.00 -18.28 -11.64
N ILE A 52 11.10 -17.52 -12.27
CA ILE A 52 10.97 -16.08 -12.06
C ILE A 52 10.64 -15.77 -10.60
N ASP A 53 9.68 -16.49 -10.02
CA ASP A 53 9.29 -16.35 -8.62
C ASP A 53 10.48 -16.61 -7.69
N LYS A 54 11.17 -17.75 -7.86
CA LYS A 54 12.33 -18.11 -7.03
C LYS A 54 13.48 -17.11 -7.15
N LEU A 55 13.74 -16.58 -8.35
CA LEU A 55 14.74 -15.53 -8.54
C LEU A 55 14.32 -14.21 -7.91
N SER A 56 13.04 -13.83 -7.98
CA SER A 56 12.51 -12.66 -7.26
C SER A 56 12.73 -12.79 -5.76
N LEU A 57 12.41 -13.96 -5.19
CA LEU A 57 12.65 -14.24 -3.77
C LEU A 57 14.13 -14.15 -3.39
N GLN A 58 15.02 -14.73 -4.20
CA GLN A 58 16.47 -14.64 -3.97
C GLN A 58 16.99 -13.19 -4.06
N ALA A 59 16.36 -12.36 -4.89
CA ALA A 59 16.66 -10.93 -5.00
C ALA A 59 16.00 -10.07 -3.89
N GLY A 60 15.23 -10.68 -2.96
CA GLY A 60 14.49 -9.95 -1.93
C GLY A 60 13.30 -9.15 -2.50
N LEU A 61 12.83 -9.51 -3.69
CA LEU A 61 11.67 -8.92 -4.34
C LEU A 61 10.43 -9.76 -4.06
N GLU A 62 9.29 -9.09 -4.13
CA GLU A 62 8.01 -9.77 -4.05
C GLU A 62 7.72 -10.57 -5.31
N THR A 63 7.01 -11.69 -5.13
CA THR A 63 6.68 -12.59 -6.23
C THR A 63 5.53 -12.05 -7.05
N GLN A 64 5.41 -12.49 -8.32
CA GLN A 64 4.26 -12.11 -9.16
C GLN A 64 2.93 -12.43 -8.48
N LYS A 65 2.86 -13.58 -7.79
CA LYS A 65 1.67 -14.00 -7.04
C LYS A 65 1.34 -13.03 -5.90
N GLN A 66 2.35 -12.57 -5.16
CA GLN A 66 2.16 -11.59 -4.08
C GLN A 66 1.70 -10.24 -4.62
N LEU A 67 2.30 -9.77 -5.72
CA LEU A 67 1.89 -8.52 -6.37
C LEU A 67 0.44 -8.59 -6.85
N ASN A 68 0.06 -9.69 -7.52
CA ASN A 68 -1.31 -9.88 -7.99
C ASN A 68 -2.30 -9.93 -6.83
N ALA A 69 -1.97 -10.60 -5.73
CA ALA A 69 -2.82 -10.62 -4.54
C ALA A 69 -3.06 -9.23 -3.95
N LYS A 70 -2.00 -8.40 -3.83
CA LYS A 70 -2.11 -7.02 -3.36
C LYS A 70 -2.95 -6.15 -4.30
N LEU A 71 -2.82 -6.36 -5.60
CA LEU A 71 -3.56 -5.63 -6.62
C LEU A 71 -5.06 -5.98 -6.56
N GLU A 72 -5.40 -7.27 -6.41
CA GLU A 72 -6.79 -7.72 -6.21
C GLU A 72 -7.39 -7.14 -4.92
N GLU A 73 -6.64 -7.17 -3.82
CA GLU A 73 -7.07 -6.58 -2.54
C GLU A 73 -7.33 -5.06 -2.67
N ALA A 74 -6.41 -4.35 -3.31
CA ALA A 74 -6.56 -2.91 -3.54
C ALA A 74 -7.80 -2.60 -4.39
N TYR A 75 -8.06 -3.37 -5.46
CA TYR A 75 -9.27 -3.20 -6.27
C TYR A 75 -10.55 -3.49 -5.49
N ALA A 76 -10.55 -4.54 -4.66
CA ALA A 76 -11.70 -4.86 -3.81
C ALA A 76 -11.98 -3.72 -2.81
N HIS A 77 -10.93 -3.14 -2.22
CA HIS A 77 -11.06 -2.02 -1.31
C HIS A 77 -11.58 -0.76 -2.01
N ILE A 78 -11.02 -0.40 -3.17
CA ILE A 78 -11.51 0.73 -3.99
C ILE A 78 -13.00 0.56 -4.27
N LYS A 79 -13.42 -0.62 -4.75
CA LYS A 79 -14.84 -0.89 -5.03
C LYS A 79 -15.74 -0.72 -3.80
N THR A 80 -15.25 -1.11 -2.62
CA THR A 80 -16.01 -1.00 -1.37
C THR A 80 -16.17 0.46 -0.96
N VAL A 81 -15.07 1.22 -0.99
CA VAL A 81 -15.06 2.64 -0.67
C VAL A 81 -15.93 3.44 -1.65
N GLU A 82 -15.88 3.13 -2.94
CA GLU A 82 -16.74 3.76 -3.94
C GLU A 82 -18.24 3.51 -3.67
N ALA A 83 -18.61 2.28 -3.29
CA ALA A 83 -19.98 1.94 -2.92
C ALA A 83 -20.44 2.65 -1.63
N GLU A 84 -19.56 2.77 -0.63
CA GLU A 84 -19.84 3.53 0.59
C GLU A 84 -20.02 5.03 0.31
N ILE A 85 -19.18 5.61 -0.55
CA ILE A 85 -19.30 7.01 -0.98
C ILE A 85 -20.64 7.24 -1.69
N GLU A 86 -21.06 6.32 -2.56
CA GLU A 86 -22.35 6.40 -3.25
C GLU A 86 -23.52 6.32 -2.25
N ALA A 87 -23.48 5.34 -1.34
CA ALA A 87 -24.52 5.17 -0.31
C ALA A 87 -24.62 6.37 0.64
N LEU A 88 -23.50 6.96 1.04
CA LEU A 88 -23.47 8.16 1.88
C LEU A 88 -23.96 9.39 1.14
N LYS A 89 -23.62 9.55 -0.15
CA LYS A 89 -24.15 10.66 -0.97
C LYS A 89 -25.67 10.63 -1.08
N VAL A 90 -26.25 9.44 -1.25
CA VAL A 90 -27.72 9.26 -1.25
C VAL A 90 -28.30 9.70 0.11
N GLN A 91 -27.76 9.21 1.22
CA GLN A 91 -28.22 9.58 2.57
C GLN A 91 -28.12 11.09 2.85
N VAL A 92 -27.03 11.74 2.43
CA VAL A 92 -26.86 13.20 2.58
C VAL A 92 -27.94 13.95 1.80
N SER A 93 -28.25 13.54 0.57
CA SER A 93 -29.29 14.18 -0.23
C SER A 93 -30.71 14.01 0.36
N GLU A 94 -30.98 12.88 1.03
CA GLU A 94 -32.27 12.64 1.70
C GLU A 94 -32.42 13.48 2.98
N VAL A 95 -31.34 13.67 3.74
CA VAL A 95 -31.33 14.51 4.95
C VAL A 95 -31.46 15.99 4.57
N GLU A 96 -30.76 16.45 3.53
CA GLU A 96 -30.86 17.83 3.04
C GLU A 96 -32.24 18.17 2.46
N GLY A 97 -32.92 17.20 1.82
CA GLY A 97 -34.30 17.35 1.34
C GLY A 97 -35.37 17.38 2.45
N GLY A 98 -35.04 16.96 3.67
CA GLY A 98 -35.97 16.88 4.80
C GLY A 98 -35.99 18.10 5.73
N GLN A 99 -35.10 19.08 5.53
CA GLN A 99 -34.92 20.22 6.44
C GLN A 99 -35.61 21.52 5.98
N GLU A 100 -36.20 21.57 4.78
CA GLU A 100 -37.09 22.65 4.34
C GLU A 100 -38.54 22.41 4.83
N GLY A 101 -38.77 22.41 6.15
CA GLY A 101 -40.10 22.11 6.66
C GLY A 101 -40.34 22.26 8.15
N ILE A 102 -39.58 23.09 8.86
CA ILE A 102 -39.96 23.50 10.23
C ILE A 102 -39.96 25.02 10.29
N ASP A 103 -41.04 25.59 9.75
CA ASP A 103 -41.52 26.90 10.09
C ASP A 103 -42.08 26.84 11.52
N THR A 104 -41.31 27.31 12.49
CA THR A 104 -41.87 27.76 13.78
C THR A 104 -41.40 29.18 14.04
N ARG A 105 -41.92 30.13 13.25
CA ARG A 105 -42.11 31.49 13.76
C ARG A 105 -43.32 31.49 14.68
N SER A 106 -43.09 31.37 16.00
CA SER A 106 -44.06 31.85 17.00
C SER A 106 -43.36 32.75 18.00
N THR A 107 -43.82 33.99 18.00
CA THR A 107 -43.29 35.19 18.62
C THR A 107 -43.87 35.41 20.02
N HIS A 108 -43.02 35.63 21.04
CA HIS A 108 -43.28 36.55 22.15
C HIS A 108 -41.93 36.87 22.86
N SER A 109 -41.38 38.09 22.76
CA SER A 109 -41.50 39.20 23.74
C SER A 109 -40.77 38.89 25.08
N THR A 110 -39.91 39.69 25.72
CA THR A 110 -39.49 41.10 25.65
C THR A 110 -38.20 41.24 26.50
N ALA A 111 -37.29 42.13 26.09
CA ALA A 111 -36.22 42.85 26.82
C ALA A 111 -35.73 42.47 28.25
N HIS A 112 -34.40 42.23 28.36
CA HIS A 112 -33.36 42.96 29.15
C HIS A 112 -33.42 43.01 30.72
N PRO A 113 -32.35 43.41 31.44
CA PRO A 113 -30.99 42.85 31.65
C PRO A 113 -30.72 42.54 33.17
N GLU A 114 -29.44 42.32 33.57
CA GLU A 114 -28.79 42.87 34.80
C GLU A 114 -27.92 41.88 35.64
N ALA A 115 -26.60 42.07 35.50
CA ALA A 115 -25.50 42.11 36.47
C ALA A 115 -25.20 41.03 37.55
N ALA A 116 -23.87 40.78 37.65
CA ALA A 116 -23.04 40.48 38.84
C ALA A 116 -23.18 39.06 39.45
N GLU A 117 -22.18 38.34 39.96
CA GLU A 117 -20.82 38.58 40.50
C GLU A 117 -20.00 37.28 40.28
N GLU A 118 -18.72 37.32 39.91
CA GLU A 118 -17.50 37.49 40.74
C GLU A 118 -16.91 36.15 41.28
N GLY A 119 -15.57 36.04 41.16
CA GLY A 119 -14.71 35.07 41.87
C GLY A 119 -14.27 33.87 41.02
N GLY A 120 -12.99 33.53 40.86
CA GLY A 120 -11.77 34.01 41.49
C GLY A 120 -10.59 33.15 40.97
N ALA A 121 -9.42 33.76 40.94
CA ALA A 121 -8.15 33.22 40.44
C ALA A 121 -7.50 32.16 41.35
N ALA A 122 -6.65 31.33 40.75
CA ALA A 122 -5.37 30.79 41.26
C ALA A 122 -4.98 29.64 40.31
N GLU A 123 -4.00 29.76 39.40
CA GLU A 123 -2.56 29.98 39.59
C GLU A 123 -1.89 28.95 40.52
N GLY A 124 -0.95 28.17 39.97
CA GLY A 124 0.09 27.49 40.74
C GLY A 124 0.45 26.09 40.26
N GLY A 125 1.70 25.92 39.81
CA GLY A 125 2.45 24.70 40.11
C GLY A 125 3.08 23.97 38.93
N GLU A 126 4.16 24.52 38.38
CA GLU A 126 5.22 23.74 37.74
C GLU A 126 5.80 22.73 38.74
N GLU A 127 5.93 21.45 38.38
CA GLU A 127 7.06 20.63 38.82
C GLU A 127 7.26 19.41 37.90
N GLN A 128 8.25 19.51 37.00
CA GLN A 128 9.07 18.36 36.59
C GLN A 128 10.29 18.35 37.52
N PRO A 129 10.82 17.18 37.93
CA PRO A 129 11.94 16.65 37.15
C PRO A 129 12.13 15.11 37.10
N GLN A 130 12.65 14.71 35.94
CA GLN A 130 13.74 13.74 35.65
C GLN A 130 13.54 12.21 35.68
N PRO A 131 14.20 11.49 34.73
CA PRO A 131 14.11 10.05 34.57
C PRO A 131 15.13 9.30 35.43
N ALA A 132 14.75 8.10 35.89
CA ALA A 132 15.66 7.12 36.47
C ALA A 132 16.25 6.21 35.38
N GLN A 133 17.45 5.74 35.67
CA GLN A 133 18.48 5.11 34.82
C GLN A 133 18.05 3.91 33.99
#